data_AF-A0A7W7BSQ1-F1
#
_entry.id   AF-A0A7W7BSQ1-F1
#
_cell.length_a   1.000
_cell.length_b   1.000
_cell.length_c   1.000
_cell.angle_alpha   90.00
_cell.angle_beta   90.00
_cell.angle_gamma   90.00
#
_symmetry.space_group_name_H-M   'P 1'
#
loop_
_entity.id
_entity.type
_entity.pdbx_description
1 polymer ?
#
loop_
_entity_poly.entity_id
_entity_poly.type
_entity_poly.pdbx_seq_one_letter_code
_entity_poly.pdbx_strand_id
1 'polypeptide(L)'
;MASNWPLHAADLRKALQYDVGQDDAGELELFMAAACERIDVHTGRSTEPTRHEVDGKVPTVFVLAARAVAKLWWQQEKKGPRARPTEGEDPAAGMAGVDLPSKVAGWLKPYPPRLYPGDAE
;
A
#
# COMPACT_ATOMS: atom_id res chain seq x y z
N MET A 1 0.76 10.29 5.77
CA MET A 1 1.51 9.07 6.17
C MET A 1 2.03 9.22 7.60
N ALA A 2 1.97 8.16 8.44
CA ALA A 2 2.72 8.16 9.70
C ALA A 2 4.22 8.36 9.44
N SER A 3 4.92 9.13 10.28
CA SER A 3 6.31 9.56 10.02
C SER A 3 7.36 8.44 10.05
N ASN A 4 6.96 7.18 10.27
CA ASN A 4 7.85 6.09 10.62
C ASN A 4 7.88 4.93 9.60
N TRP A 5 7.23 5.07 8.46
CA TRP A 5 7.34 4.09 7.38
C TRP A 5 8.77 4.04 6.81
N PRO A 6 9.40 2.86 6.72
CA PRO A 6 10.76 2.71 6.19
C PRO A 6 10.74 2.45 4.68
N LEU A 7 9.95 3.21 3.90
CA LEU A 7 9.76 2.98 2.47
C LEU A 7 9.99 4.28 1.68
N HIS A 8 10.69 4.13 0.56
CA HIS A 8 10.99 5.22 -0.39
C HIS A 8 10.83 4.76 -1.84
N ALA A 9 10.93 5.69 -2.79
CA ALA A 9 10.86 5.44 -4.23
C ALA A 9 11.85 4.36 -4.69
N ALA A 10 13.01 4.24 -4.05
CA ALA A 10 14.00 3.20 -4.34
C ALA A 10 13.45 1.78 -4.12
N ASP A 11 12.61 1.58 -3.09
CA ASP A 11 12.00 0.30 -2.78
C ASP A 11 10.95 -0.10 -3.83
N LEU A 12 10.18 0.88 -4.32
CA LEU A 12 9.23 0.69 -5.40
C LEU A 12 9.94 0.40 -6.72
N ARG A 13 10.99 1.17 -7.05
CA ARG A 13 11.82 0.95 -8.24
C ARG A 13 12.36 -0.48 -8.29
N LYS A 14 12.90 -0.97 -7.17
CA LYS A 14 13.36 -2.35 -7.03
C LYS A 14 12.23 -3.37 -7.17
N ALA A 15 11.02 -3.06 -6.70
CA ALA A 15 9.84 -3.92 -6.87
C ALA A 15 9.37 -4.05 -8.31
N LEU A 16 9.57 -3.00 -9.09
CA LEU A 16 9.16 -2.89 -10.49
C LEU A 16 10.24 -3.39 -11.46
N GLN A 17 11.45 -3.72 -10.97
CA GLN A 17 12.62 -4.03 -11.82
C GLN A 17 12.88 -2.93 -12.85
N TYR A 18 12.70 -1.68 -12.43
CA TYR A 18 12.77 -0.50 -13.29
C TYR A 18 14.22 -0.01 -13.36
N ASP A 19 14.75 0.18 -14.58
CA ASP A 19 16.15 0.56 -14.80
C ASP A 19 16.45 2.01 -14.39
N VAL A 20 17.70 2.25 -13.98
CA VAL A 20 18.18 3.57 -13.54
C VAL A 20 18.30 4.49 -14.76
N GLY A 21 17.52 5.58 -14.80
CA GLY A 21 17.55 6.57 -15.88
C GLY A 21 16.20 7.15 -16.30
N GLN A 22 15.09 6.53 -15.86
CA GLN A 22 13.74 7.09 -16.02
C GLN A 22 13.46 8.00 -14.81
N ASP A 23 13.24 9.30 -15.07
CA ASP A 23 13.12 10.39 -14.09
C ASP A 23 11.79 10.39 -13.33
N ASP A 24 11.33 9.21 -12.93
CA ASP A 24 10.03 8.97 -12.31
C ASP A 24 10.13 8.92 -10.78
N ALA A 25 11.27 9.32 -10.20
CA ALA A 25 11.55 9.16 -8.77
C ALA A 25 10.50 9.85 -7.89
N GLY A 26 10.09 11.06 -8.26
CA GLY A 26 9.05 11.81 -7.55
C GLY A 26 7.68 11.13 -7.66
N GLU A 27 7.34 10.57 -8.81
CA GLU A 27 6.07 9.86 -9.01
C GLU A 27 6.03 8.55 -8.24
N LEU A 28 7.13 7.78 -8.24
CA LEU A 28 7.27 6.57 -7.44
C LEU A 28 7.12 6.84 -5.93
N GLU A 29 7.64 7.97 -5.45
CA GLU A 29 7.45 8.40 -4.05
C GLU A 29 5.97 8.67 -3.75
N LEU A 30 5.24 9.34 -4.66
CA LEU A 30 3.81 9.61 -4.51
C LEU A 30 2.99 8.33 -4.42
N PHE A 31 3.24 7.35 -5.30
CA PHE A 31 2.55 6.05 -5.23
C PHE A 31 2.86 5.31 -3.94
N MET A 32 4.08 5.41 -3.43
CA MET A 32 4.46 4.76 -2.18
C MET A 32 3.80 5.42 -0.97
N ALA A 33 3.81 6.75 -0.91
CA ALA A 33 3.13 7.51 0.14
C ALA A 33 1.63 7.20 0.17
N ALA A 34 0.97 7.21 -0.99
CA ALA A 34 -0.45 6.90 -1.12
C ALA A 34 -0.77 5.47 -0.63
N ALA A 35 0.09 4.49 -0.95
CA ALA A 35 -0.11 3.11 -0.51
C ALA A 35 0.03 2.96 1.01
N CYS A 36 1.02 3.63 1.60
CA CYS A 36 1.20 3.66 3.06
C CYS A 36 0.00 4.30 3.75
N GLU A 37 -0.51 5.43 3.23
CA GLU A 37 -1.70 6.10 3.75
C GLU A 37 -2.95 5.23 3.68
N ARG A 38 -3.13 4.46 2.59
CA ARG A 38 -4.28 3.56 2.47
C ARG A 38 -4.23 2.45 3.52
N ILE A 39 -3.05 1.90 3.79
CA ILE A 39 -2.86 0.90 4.84
C ILE A 39 -3.07 1.52 6.21
N ASP A 40 -2.56 2.74 6.44
CA ASP A 40 -2.76 3.46 7.68
C ASP A 40 -4.25 3.66 7.96
N VAL A 41 -5.05 4.04 6.96
CA VAL A 41 -6.52 4.15 7.08
C VAL A 41 -7.15 2.80 7.37
N HIS A 42 -6.81 1.75 6.61
CA HIS A 42 -7.40 0.42 6.76
C HIS A 42 -7.11 -0.19 8.14
N THR A 43 -5.91 0.07 8.67
CA THR A 43 -5.42 -0.47 9.94
C THR A 43 -5.54 0.52 11.08
N GLY A 44 -6.26 1.63 10.91
CA GLY A 44 -6.47 2.65 11.95
C GLY A 44 -5.20 3.35 12.45
N ARG A 45 -4.08 3.26 11.73
CA ARG A 45 -2.85 4.02 12.03
C ARG A 45 -2.92 5.48 11.59
N SER A 46 -3.88 5.84 10.72
CA SER A 46 -4.09 7.23 10.31
C SER A 46 -4.52 8.13 11.47
N THR A 47 -5.22 7.56 12.46
CA THR A 47 -5.63 8.24 13.69
C THR A 47 -4.66 7.99 14.84
N GLU A 48 -4.07 6.79 14.93
CA GLU A 48 -3.09 6.41 15.95
C GLU A 48 -1.82 5.87 15.27
N PRO A 49 -0.84 6.74 14.93
CA PRO A 49 0.32 6.37 14.12
C PRO A 49 1.11 5.17 14.66
N THR A 50 1.16 5.00 15.98
CA THR A 50 1.87 3.92 16.66
C THR A 50 1.12 2.59 16.72
N ARG A 51 -0.09 2.53 16.15
CA ARG A 51 -0.94 1.34 16.25
C ARG A 51 -0.31 0.14 15.53
N HIS A 52 -0.29 -1.00 16.21
CA HIS A 52 0.31 -2.24 15.73
C HIS A 52 1.83 -2.19 15.52
N GLU A 53 2.52 -1.15 16.01
CA GLU A 53 3.98 -1.15 16.00
C GLU A 53 4.54 -2.19 16.96
N VAL A 54 5.67 -2.77 16.56
CA VAL A 54 6.46 -3.69 17.38
C VAL A 54 7.81 -3.02 17.61
N ASP A 55 8.14 -2.76 18.88
CA ASP A 55 9.35 -2.03 19.28
C ASP A 55 9.53 -0.68 18.56
N GLY A 56 8.43 0.07 18.40
CA GLY A 56 8.41 1.38 17.72
C GLY A 56 8.62 1.32 16.21
N LYS A 57 8.47 0.14 15.60
CA LYS A 57 8.66 -0.07 14.16
C LYS A 57 7.38 -0.56 13.50
N VAL A 58 7.19 -0.13 12.25
CA VAL A 58 6.17 -0.67 11.35
C VAL A 58 6.46 -2.16 11.11
N PRO A 59 5.50 -3.07 11.35
CA PRO A 59 5.71 -4.50 11.09
C PRO A 59 6.03 -4.79 9.63
N THR A 60 6.88 -5.80 9.37
CA THR A 60 7.29 -6.15 8.01
C THR A 60 6.11 -6.48 7.08
N VAL A 61 5.01 -7.03 7.61
CA VAL A 61 3.81 -7.32 6.82
C VAL A 61 3.14 -6.07 6.27
N PHE A 62 3.20 -4.95 7.00
CA PHE A 62 2.68 -3.65 6.55
C PHE A 62 3.55 -3.10 5.42
N VAL A 63 4.88 -3.21 5.56
CA VAL A 63 5.86 -2.83 4.53
C VAL A 63 5.64 -3.63 3.24
N LEU A 64 5.44 -4.94 3.34
CA LEU A 64 5.15 -5.80 2.19
C LEU A 64 3.80 -5.46 1.54
N ALA A 65 2.79 -5.17 2.35
CA ALA A 65 1.49 -4.73 1.87
C ALA A 65 1.59 -3.41 1.09
N ALA A 66 2.27 -2.39 1.64
CA ALA A 66 2.42 -1.07 1.00
C ALA A 66 3.11 -1.19 -0.35
N ARG A 67 4.20 -1.96 -0.39
CA ARG A 67 4.94 -2.26 -1.61
C ARG A 67 4.09 -2.95 -2.67
N ALA A 68 3.23 -3.89 -2.28
CA ALA A 68 2.34 -4.58 -3.21
C ALA A 68 1.26 -3.65 -3.78
N VAL A 69 0.65 -2.80 -2.94
CA VAL A 69 -0.37 -1.83 -3.33
C VAL A 69 0.21 -0.79 -4.29
N ALA A 70 1.33 -0.17 -3.93
CA ALA A 70 1.96 0.83 -4.77
C ALA A 70 2.40 0.27 -6.12
N LYS A 71 2.93 -0.96 -6.15
CA LYS A 71 3.28 -1.65 -7.40
C LYS A 71 2.07 -1.84 -8.29
N LEU A 72 0.95 -2.30 -7.73
CA LEU A 72 -0.29 -2.50 -8.47
C LEU A 72 -0.80 -1.18 -9.06
N TRP A 73 -0.89 -0.13 -8.24
CA TRP A 73 -1.38 1.18 -8.68
C TRP A 73 -0.49 1.80 -9.74
N TRP A 74 0.84 1.71 -9.59
CA TRP A 74 1.77 2.14 -10.62
C TRP A 74 1.52 1.42 -11.95
N GLN A 75 1.35 0.10 -11.91
CA GLN A 75 1.10 -0.70 -13.11
C GLN A 75 -0.25 -0.38 -13.75
N GLN A 76 -1.29 -0.14 -12.96
CA GLN A 76 -2.62 0.27 -13.44
C GLN A 76 -2.55 1.64 -14.12
N GLU A 77 -1.89 2.62 -13.50
CA GLU A 77 -1.74 3.97 -14.06
C GLU A 77 -0.94 3.95 -15.38
N LYS A 78 0.24 3.30 -15.38
CA LYS A 78 1.14 3.32 -16.54
C LYS A 78 0.70 2.44 -17.70
N LYS A 79 -0.04 1.34 -17.47
CA LYS A 79 -0.60 0.51 -18.54
C LYS A 79 -1.97 1.01 -19.03
N GLY A 80 -2.56 2.02 -18.37
CA GLY A 80 -3.88 2.54 -18.65
C GLY A 80 -5.02 1.57 -18.33
N PRO A 81 -6.30 1.93 -18.58
CA PRO A 81 -7.49 1.15 -18.21
C PRO A 81 -7.62 -0.23 -18.89
N ARG A 82 -6.65 -0.63 -19.71
CA ARG A 82 -6.55 -1.93 -20.39
C ARG A 82 -5.40 -2.80 -19.86
N ALA A 83 -4.80 -2.43 -18.73
CA ALA A 83 -3.78 -3.24 -18.06
C ALA A 83 -4.32 -4.67 -17.83
N ARG A 84 -3.98 -5.61 -18.71
CA ARG A 84 -4.25 -7.02 -18.44
C ARG A 84 -3.49 -7.38 -17.17
N PRO A 85 -4.14 -8.05 -16.22
CA PRO A 85 -3.45 -8.57 -15.05
C PRO A 85 -2.28 -9.42 -15.53
N THR A 86 -1.11 -9.19 -14.95
CA THR A 86 0.02 -10.09 -15.15
C THR A 86 -0.38 -11.46 -14.59
N GLU A 87 0.04 -12.57 -15.20
CA GLU A 87 -0.40 -13.92 -14.83
C GLU A 87 -0.30 -14.14 -13.30
N GLY A 88 -1.45 -14.29 -12.62
CA GLY A 88 -1.55 -14.41 -11.16
C GLY A 88 -2.07 -13.16 -10.41
N GLU A 89 -2.32 -12.04 -11.10
CA GLU A 89 -3.04 -10.88 -10.56
C GLU A 89 -4.53 -10.98 -10.91
N ASP A 90 -5.39 -10.84 -9.90
CA ASP A 90 -6.83 -10.91 -10.08
C ASP A 90 -7.33 -9.58 -10.69
N PRO A 91 -8.04 -9.58 -11.84
CA PRO A 91 -8.61 -8.36 -12.42
C PRO A 91 -9.67 -7.69 -11.51
N ALA A 92 -10.12 -8.38 -10.47
CA ALA A 92 -11.00 -7.84 -9.42
C ALA A 92 -10.23 -7.12 -8.28
N ALA A 93 -8.93 -6.88 -8.42
CA ALA A 93 -8.10 -6.22 -7.42
C ALA A 93 -8.39 -4.71 -7.31
N GLY A 94 -9.58 -4.36 -6.83
CA GLY A 94 -10.00 -3.01 -6.47
C GLY A 94 -10.03 -2.04 -7.66
N MET A 95 -11.15 -1.34 -7.87
CA MET A 95 -11.06 -0.12 -8.65
C MET A 95 -9.99 0.78 -8.04
N ALA A 96 -9.12 1.32 -8.89
CA ALA A 96 -8.11 2.30 -8.51
C ALA A 96 -8.74 3.30 -7.52
N GLY A 97 -8.25 3.26 -6.27
CA GLY A 97 -8.62 4.23 -5.24
C GLY A 97 -9.66 3.81 -4.18
N VAL A 98 -10.39 2.70 -4.31
CA VAL A 98 -11.48 2.41 -3.32
C VAL A 98 -11.14 1.30 -2.34
N ASP A 99 -10.59 0.15 -2.75
CA ASP A 99 -10.34 -1.00 -1.86
C ASP A 99 -8.94 -1.59 -1.97
N LEU A 100 -8.46 -2.16 -0.86
CA LEU A 100 -7.20 -2.90 -0.85
C LEU A 100 -7.36 -4.22 -1.64
N PRO A 101 -6.35 -4.64 -2.41
CA PRO A 101 -6.37 -5.94 -3.08
C PRO A 101 -6.64 -7.08 -2.09
N SER A 102 -7.45 -8.08 -2.47
CA SER A 102 -7.87 -9.18 -1.57
C SER A 102 -6.69 -9.87 -0.87
N LYS A 103 -5.57 -10.03 -1.57
CA LYS A 103 -4.33 -10.59 -1.01
C LYS A 103 -3.78 -9.73 0.14
N VAL A 104 -3.74 -8.41 -0.06
CA VAL A 104 -3.26 -7.45 0.93
C VAL A 104 -4.24 -7.35 2.10
N ALA A 105 -5.54 -7.30 1.82
CA ALA A 105 -6.58 -7.37 2.86
C ALA A 105 -6.45 -8.65 3.71
N GLY A 106 -6.15 -9.79 3.09
CA GLY A 106 -5.88 -11.05 3.79
C GLY A 106 -4.66 -10.97 4.72
N TRP A 107 -3.58 -10.32 4.29
CA TRP A 107 -2.40 -10.09 5.13
C TRP A 107 -2.66 -9.16 6.31
N LEU A 108 -3.52 -8.16 6.10
CA LEU A 108 -3.86 -7.16 7.11
C LEU A 108 -5.05 -7.55 8.00
N LYS A 109 -5.71 -8.68 7.73
CA LYS A 109 -6.83 -9.21 8.53
C LYS A 109 -6.54 -9.29 10.05
N PRO A 110 -5.33 -9.63 10.52
CA PRO A 110 -5.01 -9.60 11.96
C PRO A 110 -4.99 -8.19 12.57
N TYR A 111 -5.05 -7.13 11.76
CA TYR A 111 -4.90 -5.74 12.15
C TYR A 111 -6.13 -4.89 11.75
N PRO A 112 -7.35 -5.27 12.16
CA PRO A 112 -8.59 -4.59 11.75
C PRO A 112 -8.63 -3.14 12.24
N PRO A 113 -9.38 -2.24 11.58
CA PRO A 113 -9.56 -0.86 12.05
C PRO A 113 -10.14 -0.85 13.47
N ARG A 114 -9.78 0.16 14.27
CA ARG A 114 -10.35 0.34 15.61
C ARG A 114 -11.78 0.85 15.39
N LEU A 115 -12.80 0.03 15.64
CA LEU A 115 -14.14 0.56 15.84
C LEU A 115 -14.06 1.39 17.11
N TYR A 116 -14.34 2.69 17.04
CA TYR A 116 -14.60 3.41 18.28
C TYR A 116 -15.81 2.73 18.94
N PRO A 117 -15.89 2.66 20.28
CA PRO A 117 -17.16 2.35 20.94
C PRO A 117 -18.12 3.50 20.59
N GLY A 118 -18.87 3.31 19.49
CA GLY A 118 -19.68 4.34 18.82
C GLY A 118 -19.94 4.06 17.34
N ASP A 119 -19.13 3.23 16.67
CA ASP A 119 -19.33 2.85 15.26
C ASP A 119 -20.12 1.54 15.08
N ALA A 120 -20.68 1.02 16.18
CA ALA A 120 -21.56 -0.15 16.20
C ALA A 120 -22.94 0.27 16.71
N GLU A 121 -23.67 1.01 15.89
CA GLU A 121 -25.13 1.12 15.96
C GLU A 121 -25.75 0.66 14.63
#